data_AF-A0A7X7C6M8-F1
#
_entry.id   AF-A0A7X7C6M8-F1
#
_cell.length_a   1.000
_cell.length_b   1.000
_cell.length_c   1.000
_cell.angle_alpha   90.00
_cell.angle_beta   90.00
_cell.angle_gamma   90.00
#
_symmetry.space_group_name_H-M   'P 1'
#
loop_
_entity.id
_entity.type
_entity.pdbx_description
1 polymer ?
#
loop_
_entity_poly.entity_id
_entity_poly.type
_entity_poly.pdbx_seq_one_letter_code
_entity_poly.pdbx_strand_id
1 'polypeptide(L)' 'MNFPANEQGTHKLINSSETEIPVYLDFDTQNDIDVAFYPDSGKVGIWGKDINQVYKVKDRVDNYNGE' A
#
# COMPACT_ATOMS: atom_id res chain seq x y z
N MET A 1 0.54 -16.22 9.62
CA MET A 1 1.79 -16.02 8.85
C MET A 1 2.21 -14.59 9.15
N ASN A 2 3.39 -14.35 9.72
CA ASN A 2 3.82 -13.01 10.12
C ASN A 2 4.84 -12.50 9.09
N PHE A 3 4.57 -11.38 8.44
CA PHE A 3 5.51 -10.73 7.52
C PHE A 3 6.41 -9.80 8.32
N PRO A 4 7.74 -9.84 8.14
CA PRO A 4 8.62 -8.91 8.83
C PRO A 4 8.40 -7.48 8.31
N ALA A 5 8.46 -6.48 9.20
CA ALA A 5 8.36 -5.06 8.87
C ALA A 5 9.65 -4.53 8.19
N ASN A 6 10.06 -5.17 7.11
CA ASN A 6 11.20 -4.82 6.27
C ASN A 6 10.97 -5.29 4.83
N GLU A 7 11.96 -5.12 3.96
CA GLU A 7 11.92 -5.52 2.55
C GLU A 7 11.54 -6.99 2.33
N GLN A 8 11.81 -7.90 3.28
CA GLN A 8 11.47 -9.32 3.16
C GLN A 8 9.98 -9.59 3.37
N GLY A 9 9.25 -8.69 4.02
CA GLY A 9 7.79 -8.77 4.16
C GLY A 9 7.04 -8.15 2.98
N THR A 10 7.75 -7.47 2.08
CA THR A 10 7.15 -6.86 0.90
C THR A 10 6.64 -7.95 -0.04
N HIS A 11 5.37 -7.86 -0.41
CA HIS A 11 4.75 -8.78 -1.34
C HIS A 11 3.93 -8.02 -2.39
N LYS A 12 3.76 -8.65 -3.55
CA LYS A 12 3.03 -8.07 -4.69
C LYS A 12 1.88 -8.98 -5.06
N LEU A 13 0.66 -8.44 -5.02
CA LEU A 13 -0.52 -9.09 -5.57
C LEU A 13 -0.71 -8.63 -7.02
N ILE A 14 -0.82 -9.58 -7.95
CA ILE A 14 -1.12 -9.32 -9.36
C ILE A 14 -2.36 -10.14 -9.72
N ASN A 15 -3.35 -9.50 -10.31
CA ASN A 15 -4.41 -10.19 -11.05
C ASN A 15 -4.05 -10.15 -12.54
N SER A 16 -3.81 -11.30 -13.15
CA SER A 16 -3.48 -11.42 -14.57
C SER A 16 -4.70 -11.64 -15.47
N SER A 17 -5.91 -11.63 -14.91
CA SER A 17 -7.15 -11.75 -15.69
C SER A 17 -7.43 -10.46 -16.46
N GLU A 18 -7.77 -10.58 -17.74
CA GLU A 18 -8.19 -9.44 -18.58
C GLU A 18 -9.67 -9.09 -18.40
N THR A 19 -10.46 -9.99 -17.83
CA THR A 19 -11.93 -9.86 -17.76
C THR A 19 -12.49 -9.82 -16.35
N GLU A 20 -11.71 -10.23 -15.35
CA GLU A 20 -12.17 -10.32 -13.96
C GLU A 20 -11.55 -9.22 -13.09
N ILE A 21 -12.40 -8.56 -12.31
CA ILE A 21 -11.98 -7.52 -11.36
C ILE A 21 -11.49 -8.19 -10.07
N PRO A 22 -10.29 -7.86 -9.57
CA PRO A 22 -9.83 -8.40 -8.29
C PRO A 22 -10.60 -7.76 -7.14
N VAL A 23 -11.15 -8.58 -6.25
CA VAL A 23 -11.66 -8.15 -4.94
C VAL A 23 -10.67 -8.61 -3.89
N TYR A 24 -10.08 -7.66 -3.17
CA TYR A 24 -9.08 -7.92 -2.14
C TYR A 24 -9.56 -7.31 -0.82
N LEU A 25 -9.47 -8.10 0.25
CA LEU A 25 -9.75 -7.68 1.61
C LEU A 25 -8.52 -8.02 2.45
N ASP A 26 -7.97 -6.99 3.08
CA ASP A 26 -6.92 -7.12 4.08
C ASP A 26 -7.43 -6.61 5.42
N PHE A 27 -7.05 -7.29 6.50
CA PHE A 27 -7.33 -6.87 7.85
C PHE A 27 -6.22 -7.36 8.77
N ASP A 28 -5.73 -6.46 9.61
CA ASP A 28 -4.76 -6.77 10.65
C ASP A 28 -5.37 -6.49 12.04
N THR A 29 -4.92 -7.26 13.02
CA THR A 29 -5.15 -7.00 14.45
C THR A 29 -4.27 -5.89 15.00
N GLN A 30 -3.19 -5.54 14.30
CA GLN A 30 -2.32 -4.40 14.60
C GLN A 30 -2.69 -3.19 13.74
N ASN A 31 -2.80 -2.02 14.37
CA ASN A 31 -3.12 -0.74 13.71
C ASN A 31 -1.85 0.09 13.48
N ASP A 32 -0.76 -0.56 13.07
CA ASP A 32 0.43 0.17 12.63
C ASP A 32 0.23 0.69 11.21
N ILE A 33 1.09 1.62 10.79
CA ILE A 33 0.96 2.27 9.49
C ILE A 33 1.31 1.24 8.41
N ASP A 34 0.44 1.11 7.42
CA ASP A 34 0.66 0.30 6.23
C ASP A 34 0.59 1.16 4.95
N VAL A 35 1.35 0.74 3.93
CA VAL A 35 1.50 1.47 2.66
C VAL A 35 1.30 0.52 1.49
N ALA A 36 0.26 0.80 0.68
CA ALA A 36 -0.03 0.05 -0.54
C ALA A 36 0.26 0.90 -1.78
N PHE A 37 1.12 0.40 -2.67
CA PHE A 37 1.34 1.02 -3.98
C PHE A 37 0.40 0.42 -5.02
N TYR A 38 -0.20 1.28 -5.85
CA TYR A 38 -1.06 0.91 -6.98
C TYR A 38 -0.41 1.39 -8.30
N PRO A 39 0.54 0.63 -8.87
CA PRO A 39 1.39 1.10 -9.96
C PRO A 39 0.61 1.52 -11.20
N ASP A 40 -0.37 0.71 -11.61
CA ASP A 40 -1.13 0.93 -12.85
C ASP A 40 -1.94 2.23 -12.84
N SER A 41 -2.31 2.71 -11.65
CA SER A 41 -3.03 3.96 -11.50
C SER A 41 -2.20 5.09 -10.88
N GLY A 42 -0.91 4.83 -10.62
CA GLY A 42 0.02 5.79 -10.03
C GLY A 42 -0.45 6.33 -8.67
N LYS A 43 -1.05 5.47 -7.83
CA LYS A 43 -1.55 5.85 -6.50
C LYS A 43 -0.77 5.17 -5.38
N VAL A 44 -0.83 5.79 -4.20
CA VAL A 44 -0.36 5.21 -2.94
C VAL A 44 -1.46 5.35 -1.89
N GLY A 45 -1.79 4.25 -1.22
CA GLY A 45 -2.69 4.22 -0.07
C GLY A 45 -1.88 4.18 1.22
N ILE A 46 -2.31 4.93 2.23
CA ILE A 46 -1.76 4.90 3.59
C ILE A 46 -2.90 4.55 4.54
N TRP A 47 -2.68 3.53 5.36
CA TRP A 47 -3.69 2.96 6.25
C TRP A 47 -3.16 2.84 7.68
N GLY A 48 -4.06 2.93 8.67
CA GLY A 48 -3.71 2.81 10.09
C GLY A 48 -3.46 4.16 10.77
N LYS A 49 -3.38 4.18 12.11
CA LYS A 49 -3.24 5.39 12.93
C LYS A 49 -4.20 6.54 12.53
N ASP A 50 -5.48 6.22 12.34
CA ASP A 50 -6.53 7.15 11.88
C ASP A 50 -6.32 7.73 10.47
N ILE A 51 -5.38 7.18 9.69
CA ILE A 51 -5.16 7.50 8.29
C ILE A 51 -5.87 6.44 7.43
N ASN A 52 -6.71 6.92 6.52
CA ASN A 52 -7.43 6.11 5.54
C ASN A 52 -7.57 6.96 4.27
N GLN A 53 -6.43 7.16 3.59
CA GLN A 53 -6.32 8.12 2.49
C GLN A 53 -5.52 7.55 1.32
N VAL A 54 -5.90 7.97 0.12
CA VAL A 54 -5.24 7.62 -1.13
C VAL A 54 -4.74 8.88 -1.82
N TYR A 55 -3.47 8.88 -2.20
CA TYR A 55 -2.79 9.99 -2.87
C TYR A 55 -2.33 9.57 -4.26
N LYS A 56 -2.12 10.53 -5.17
CA LYS A 56 -1.37 10.25 -6.41
C LYS A 56 0.12 10.34 -6.10
N VAL A 57 0.90 9.38 -6.59
CA VAL A 57 2.36 9.33 -6.37
C VAL A 57 3.05 10.62 -6.85
N LYS A 58 2.56 11.21 -7.94
CA LYS A 58 3.09 12.45 -8.51
C LYS A 58 2.79 13.72 -7.69
N ASP A 59 1.83 13.65 -6.77
CA ASP A 59 1.49 14.78 -5.89
C ASP A 59 2.41 14.78 -4.65
N ARG A 60 3.32 13.81 -4.55
CA ARG A 60 4.38 13.74 -3.53
C ARG A 60 5.46 14.77 -3.88
N VAL A 61 5.45 15.88 -3.13
CA VAL A 61 6.56 16.83 -3.02
C VAL A 61 7.79 16.12 -2.45
N ASP A 62 8.97 16.64 -2.81
CA ASP A 62 10.30 16.10 -2.54
C ASP A 62 10.43 15.41 -1.17
N ASN A 63 11.21 14.32 -1.12
CA ASN A 63 11.53 13.63 0.13
C ASN A 63 11.93 14.66 1.19
N TYR A 64 11.25 14.62 2.34
CA TYR A 64 11.69 15.40 3.50
C TYR A 64 13.01 14.80 3.98
N ASN A 65 14.13 15.40 3.56
CA ASN A 65 15.47 15.02 3.99
C ASN A 65 15.64 15.43 5.46
N GLY A 66 15.11 14.64 6.39
CA GLY A 66 15.16 14.98 7.82
C GLY A 66 14.71 13.90 8.81
N GLU A 67 14.38 12.68 8.36
CA GLU A 67 14.20 11.51 9.23
C GLU A 67 15.12 10.36 8.82
#